data_AF-A0A8B3CRL7-F1
#
_entry.id   AF-A0A8B3CRL7-F1
#
_cell.length_a   1.000
_cell.length_b   1.000
_cell.length_c   1.000
_cell.angle_alpha   90.00
_cell.angle_beta   90.00
_cell.angle_gamma   90.00
#
_symmetry.space_group_name_H-M   'P 1'
#
loop_
_entity.id
_entity.type
_entity.pdbx_description
1 polymer ?
#
loop_
_entity_poly.entity_id
_entity_poly.type
_entity_poly.pdbx_seq_one_letter_code
_entity_poly.pdbx_strand_id
1 'polypeptide(L)'
;MILRDRIQTDLKTAAILFAATLVALSLSACKSDENKDTETIAVILVTQNLQTTTSTPSSTTTNATCATTGPCKLFATSANATVNAGIAGLDANCAADVNKPSGGGTYKALVSDGTNRRACTTANCGTGTGESIDWVLKPNKQYVRSNGTTVIGTTTANGVFSFPLTNGFQATINGTNGIWTGLNTNWTSSASDCTDWSTTIATNASFGVHDDTSNAALSVGTAGCSNAAKVVCVEQ
;
A
#
# COMPACT_ATOMS: atom_id res chain seq x y z
N MET A 1 50.03 3.00 28.14
CA MET A 1 49.48 4.12 27.36
C MET A 1 48.29 3.65 26.51
N ILE A 2 47.27 3.04 27.12
CA ILE A 2 46.04 2.55 26.45
C ILE A 2 44.82 2.78 27.38
N LEU A 3 45.02 2.83 28.70
CA LEU A 3 43.95 3.18 29.65
C LEU A 3 43.54 4.67 29.67
N ARG A 4 44.42 5.59 29.23
CA ARG A 4 44.12 7.04 29.26
C ARG A 4 43.13 7.48 28.17
N ASP A 5 43.10 6.78 27.04
CA ASP A 5 42.18 7.09 25.94
C ASP A 5 40.75 6.59 26.19
N ARG A 6 40.56 5.44 26.85
CA ARG A 6 39.20 4.96 27.18
C ARG A 6 38.44 5.89 28.13
N ILE A 7 39.14 6.49 29.10
CA ILE A 7 38.53 7.40 30.08
C ILE A 7 38.02 8.71 29.43
N GLN A 8 38.67 9.17 28.36
CA GLN A 8 38.26 10.40 27.65
C GLN A 8 37.06 10.18 26.71
N THR A 9 36.89 8.97 26.18
CA THR A 9 35.75 8.62 25.31
C THR A 9 34.46 8.39 26.10
N ASP A 10 34.56 7.83 27.31
CA ASP A 10 33.41 7.58 28.17
C ASP A 10 32.87 8.87 28.83
N LEU A 11 33.72 9.87 29.10
CA LEU A 11 33.30 11.15 29.68
C LEU A 11 32.52 12.04 28.67
N LYS A 12 32.81 11.91 27.37
CA LYS A 12 32.07 12.62 26.31
C LYS A 12 30.68 12.01 26.05
N THR A 13 30.54 10.71 26.23
CA THR A 13 29.25 10.00 26.05
C THR A 13 28.30 10.24 27.22
N ALA A 14 28.82 10.40 28.44
CA ALA A 14 28.01 10.73 29.62
C ALA A 14 27.50 12.19 29.65
N ALA A 15 28.22 13.13 29.03
CA ALA A 15 27.82 14.54 28.97
C ALA A 15 26.67 14.82 27.98
N ILE A 16 26.44 13.93 27.00
CA ILE A 16 25.41 14.08 25.97
C ILE A 16 24.06 13.50 26.43
N LEU A 17 24.04 12.69 27.48
CA LEU A 17 22.82 12.04 27.99
C LEU A 17 22.05 12.86 29.05
N PHE A 18 22.55 14.02 29.48
CA PHE A 18 21.93 14.85 30.52
C PHE A 18 21.17 16.10 30.01
N ALA A 19 21.04 16.29 28.70
CA ALA A 19 20.39 17.46 28.10
C ALA A 19 18.94 17.23 27.62
N ALA A 20 18.32 16.08 27.91
CA ALA A 20 17.03 15.70 27.30
C ALA A 20 15.88 15.43 28.28
N THR A 21 15.93 15.91 29.52
CA THR A 21 14.80 15.81 30.45
C THR A 21 14.57 17.11 31.22
N LEU A 22 13.99 18.10 30.52
CA LEU A 22 13.30 19.21 31.17
C LEU A 22 12.03 19.53 30.37
N VAL A 23 10.94 18.84 30.69
CA VAL A 23 9.59 19.23 30.25
C VAL A 23 8.71 19.39 31.48
N ALA A 24 8.54 20.67 31.82
CA ALA A 24 7.45 21.37 32.50
C ALA A 24 6.53 20.59 33.47
N LEU A 25 6.61 20.96 34.76
CA LEU A 25 5.48 20.89 35.68
C LEU A 25 4.40 21.90 35.23
N SER A 26 3.18 21.46 34.96
CA SER A 26 2.02 22.34 34.88
C SER A 26 1.37 22.46 36.25
N LEU A 27 1.42 23.67 36.83
CA LEU A 27 0.54 24.05 37.94
C LEU A 27 -0.88 24.21 37.41
N SER A 28 -1.83 23.49 38.01
CA SER A 28 -3.24 23.82 37.86
C SER A 28 -3.54 25.06 38.71
N ALA A 29 -4.08 26.09 38.06
CA ALA A 29 -4.72 27.21 38.74
C ALA A 29 -6.14 27.33 38.20
N CYS A 30 -7.03 27.57 39.16
CA CYS A 30 -8.48 27.44 39.08
C CYS A 30 -9.12 28.48 38.15
N LYS A 31 -10.28 28.11 37.62
CA LYS A 31 -11.10 28.87 36.67
C LYS A 31 -11.95 29.92 37.40
N SER A 32 -12.00 31.14 36.87
CA SER A 32 -13.12 32.07 37.02
C SER A 32 -13.22 32.95 35.77
N ASP A 33 -14.46 33.29 35.41
CA ASP A 33 -14.94 33.75 34.11
C ASP A 33 -14.51 35.14 33.61
N GLU A 34 -14.83 35.38 32.33
CA GLU A 34 -15.07 36.65 31.61
C GLU A 34 -13.89 37.57 31.16
N ASN A 35 -13.69 37.57 29.83
CA ASN A 35 -13.48 38.70 28.90
C ASN A 35 -12.30 39.70 29.07
N LYS A 36 -11.65 39.97 27.91
CA LYS A 36 -10.81 41.10 27.46
C LYS A 36 -9.27 40.95 27.44
N ASP A 37 -8.77 41.03 26.21
CA ASP A 37 -7.49 41.55 25.70
C ASP A 37 -6.45 42.00 26.74
N THR A 38 -5.20 41.51 26.62
CA THR A 38 -3.97 42.33 26.44
C THR A 38 -2.72 41.42 26.44
N GLU A 39 -1.86 41.68 25.45
CA GLU A 39 -0.56 41.08 25.16
C GLU A 39 0.48 41.30 26.28
N THR A 40 1.35 40.33 26.53
CA THR A 40 2.67 40.59 27.14
C THR A 40 3.71 39.68 26.50
N ILE A 41 4.26 40.11 25.38
CA ILE A 41 5.39 39.48 24.68
C ILE A 41 6.69 40.03 25.27
N ALA A 42 7.48 39.17 25.92
CA ALA A 42 8.85 39.51 26.28
C ALA A 42 9.75 39.45 25.04
N VAL A 43 10.26 40.60 24.63
CA VAL A 43 11.15 40.78 23.46
C VAL A 43 12.58 40.38 23.85
N ILE A 44 13.10 39.33 23.21
CA ILE A 44 14.53 38.98 23.25
C ILE A 44 15.19 39.61 22.03
N LEU A 45 16.08 40.59 22.24
CA LEU A 45 16.94 41.12 21.19
C LEU A 45 17.96 40.05 20.77
N VAL A 46 17.85 39.60 19.52
CA VAL A 46 18.97 38.95 18.82
C VAL A 46 19.28 39.78 17.57
N THR A 47 20.53 40.23 17.48
CA THR A 47 21.09 40.95 16.34
C THR A 47 20.98 40.14 15.06
N GLN A 48 20.22 40.63 14.08
CA GLN A 48 20.11 40.01 12.76
C GLN A 48 21.26 40.46 11.85
N ASN A 49 22.11 39.53 11.44
CA ASN A 49 22.82 39.64 10.18
C ASN A 49 21.78 39.49 9.06
N LEU A 50 21.73 40.47 8.15
CA LEU A 50 20.80 40.49 7.02
C LEU A 50 21.19 39.38 6.03
N GLN A 51 20.49 38.25 6.06
CA GLN A 51 20.55 37.23 5.01
C GLN A 51 19.14 37.01 4.46
N THR A 52 18.99 37.44 3.21
CA THR A 52 17.89 37.18 2.27
C THR A 52 17.13 35.89 2.57
N THR A 53 15.83 36.02 2.79
CA THR A 53 14.88 34.91 2.92
C THR A 53 14.78 34.13 1.62
N THR A 54 15.64 33.14 1.42
CA THR A 54 15.26 31.96 0.65
C THR A 54 14.53 31.04 1.61
N SER A 55 13.20 31.02 1.52
CA SER A 55 12.37 30.00 2.17
C SER A 55 12.90 28.63 1.76
N THR A 56 13.65 27.99 2.65
CA THR A 56 14.00 26.57 2.50
C THR A 56 12.68 25.83 2.72
N PRO A 57 12.17 25.05 1.76
CA PRO A 57 10.96 24.29 1.99
C PRO A 57 11.25 23.32 3.11
N SER A 58 10.50 23.43 4.21
CA SER A 58 10.44 22.41 5.23
C SER A 58 9.97 21.14 4.53
N SER A 59 10.88 20.19 4.32
CA SER A 59 10.56 18.89 3.75
C SER A 59 9.70 18.13 4.75
N THR A 60 8.38 18.28 4.65
CA THR A 60 7.49 17.21 5.01
C THR A 60 7.92 16.01 4.18
N THR A 61 8.58 15.04 4.81
CA THR A 61 8.79 13.71 4.22
C THR A 61 7.41 13.07 4.12
N THR A 62 6.64 13.48 3.11
CA THR A 62 5.59 12.63 2.60
C THR A 62 6.31 11.37 2.15
N ASN A 63 6.02 10.23 2.79
CA ASN A 63 6.50 8.95 2.28
C ASN A 63 5.97 8.85 0.85
N ALA A 64 6.87 9.05 -0.12
CA ALA A 64 6.57 8.92 -1.52
C ALA A 64 6.07 7.49 -1.77
N THR A 65 4.80 7.35 -2.11
CA THR A 65 4.22 6.08 -2.55
C THR A 65 4.07 6.10 -4.05
N CYS A 66 3.92 4.93 -4.67
CA CYS A 66 3.69 4.87 -6.10
C CYS A 66 2.46 5.69 -6.51
N ALA A 67 1.46 5.86 -5.62
CA ALA A 67 0.29 6.69 -5.88
C ALA A 67 0.64 8.13 -6.31
N THR A 68 1.63 8.74 -5.67
CA THR A 68 2.07 10.12 -5.96
C THR A 68 3.35 10.19 -6.78
N THR A 69 4.13 9.12 -6.86
CA THR A 69 5.40 9.09 -7.60
C THR A 69 5.40 8.03 -8.71
N GLY A 70 5.33 8.48 -9.96
CA GLY A 70 5.53 7.61 -11.14
C GLY A 70 4.51 6.46 -11.27
N PRO A 71 4.76 5.46 -12.13
CA PRO A 71 3.89 4.28 -12.26
C PRO A 71 3.96 3.36 -11.03
N CYS A 72 2.87 2.67 -10.72
CA CYS A 72 2.84 1.62 -9.69
C CYS A 72 3.23 0.25 -10.30
N LYS A 73 3.86 -0.61 -9.51
CA LYS A 73 4.26 -1.95 -9.98
C LYS A 73 3.23 -3.01 -9.61
N LEU A 74 3.06 -3.98 -10.51
CA LEU A 74 2.35 -5.24 -10.31
C LEU A 74 3.29 -6.42 -10.53
N PHE A 75 3.03 -7.52 -9.83
CA PHE A 75 3.65 -8.81 -10.11
C PHE A 75 2.71 -9.96 -9.71
N ALA A 76 2.85 -11.12 -10.35
CA ALA A 76 2.24 -12.36 -9.85
C ALA A 76 3.22 -13.10 -8.93
N THR A 77 2.72 -13.66 -7.82
CA THR A 77 3.53 -14.42 -6.87
C THR A 77 4.23 -15.61 -7.53
N SER A 78 5.42 -15.95 -7.04
CA SER A 78 6.12 -17.19 -7.37
C SER A 78 5.50 -18.37 -6.62
N ALA A 79 5.16 -18.18 -5.34
CA ALA A 79 4.46 -19.19 -4.54
C ALA A 79 2.97 -19.25 -4.87
N ASN A 80 2.35 -20.41 -4.62
CA ASN A 80 0.89 -20.53 -4.68
C ASN A 80 0.25 -19.72 -3.55
N ALA A 81 -0.92 -19.16 -3.82
CA ALA A 81 -1.67 -18.34 -2.87
C ALA A 81 -2.14 -19.15 -1.65
N THR A 82 -2.12 -18.51 -0.47
CA THR A 82 -2.55 -19.09 0.79
C THR A 82 -3.99 -18.65 1.08
N VAL A 83 -4.96 -19.47 0.66
CA VAL A 83 -6.41 -19.15 0.67
C VAL A 83 -7.14 -19.58 1.96
N ASN A 84 -6.44 -19.66 3.09
CA ASN A 84 -7.01 -20.05 4.40
C ASN A 84 -6.75 -19.03 5.52
N ALA A 85 -6.43 -17.79 5.16
CA ALA A 85 -6.08 -16.74 6.10
C ALA A 85 -6.73 -15.39 5.73
N GLY A 86 -7.80 -15.44 4.93
CA GLY A 86 -8.51 -14.28 4.43
C GLY A 86 -7.66 -13.41 3.51
N ILE A 87 -8.18 -12.21 3.22
CA ILE A 87 -7.48 -11.17 2.46
C ILE A 87 -6.10 -10.85 3.06
N ALA A 88 -5.99 -10.83 4.39
CA ALA A 88 -4.72 -10.57 5.07
C ALA A 88 -3.65 -11.64 4.78
N GLY A 89 -4.06 -12.91 4.66
CA GLY A 89 -3.18 -14.00 4.24
C GLY A 89 -2.64 -13.79 2.83
N LEU A 90 -3.51 -13.38 1.90
CA LEU A 90 -3.11 -13.08 0.52
C LEU A 90 -2.22 -11.84 0.42
N ASP A 91 -2.47 -10.82 1.23
CA ASP A 91 -1.55 -9.67 1.36
C ASP A 91 -0.19 -10.11 1.93
N ALA A 92 -0.17 -11.05 2.88
CA ALA A 92 1.06 -11.63 3.40
C ALA A 92 1.82 -12.46 2.36
N ASN A 93 1.12 -13.18 1.47
CA ASN A 93 1.75 -13.80 0.29
C ASN A 93 2.49 -12.73 -0.52
N CYS A 94 1.84 -11.59 -0.82
CA CYS A 94 2.47 -10.50 -1.57
C CYS A 94 3.67 -9.86 -0.84
N ALA A 95 3.58 -9.70 0.47
CA ALA A 95 4.65 -9.09 1.27
C ALA A 95 5.91 -9.96 1.34
N ALA A 96 5.74 -11.29 1.34
CA ALA A 96 6.83 -12.26 1.52
C ALA A 96 7.32 -12.89 0.20
N ASP A 97 6.64 -12.67 -0.93
CA ASP A 97 6.98 -13.35 -2.18
C ASP A 97 8.33 -12.89 -2.77
N VAL A 98 9.06 -13.85 -3.32
CA VAL A 98 10.39 -13.63 -3.90
C VAL A 98 10.38 -12.74 -5.15
N ASN A 99 9.24 -12.64 -5.86
CA ASN A 99 9.08 -11.78 -7.03
C ASN A 99 8.77 -10.31 -6.65
N LYS A 100 8.61 -10.01 -5.36
CA LYS A 100 8.36 -8.65 -4.87
C LYS A 100 9.48 -7.71 -5.34
N PRO A 101 9.18 -6.63 -6.07
CA PRO A 101 10.19 -5.69 -6.55
C PRO A 101 10.99 -5.07 -5.40
N SER A 102 12.28 -4.81 -5.66
CA SER A 102 13.11 -3.98 -4.80
C SER A 102 12.61 -2.53 -4.78
N GLY A 103 12.97 -1.80 -3.71
CA GLY A 103 12.55 -0.40 -3.51
C GLY A 103 11.61 -0.18 -2.32
N GLY A 104 11.39 -1.19 -1.48
CA GLY A 104 10.71 -1.02 -0.18
C GLY A 104 9.19 -0.84 -0.23
N GLY A 105 8.57 -0.80 -1.41
CA GLY A 105 7.11 -0.66 -1.54
C GLY A 105 6.33 -1.77 -0.80
N THR A 106 5.17 -1.42 -0.26
CA THR A 106 4.21 -2.37 0.32
C THR A 106 3.28 -2.88 -0.77
N TYR A 107 2.88 -4.16 -0.69
CA TYR A 107 2.06 -4.80 -1.71
C TYR A 107 0.85 -5.49 -1.10
N LYS A 108 -0.28 -5.41 -1.81
CA LYS A 108 -1.54 -6.06 -1.44
C LYS A 108 -2.07 -6.88 -2.61
N ALA A 109 -2.78 -7.96 -2.32
CA ALA A 109 -3.35 -8.86 -3.31
C ALA A 109 -4.52 -8.21 -4.08
N LEU A 110 -4.50 -8.34 -5.40
CA LEU A 110 -5.58 -7.99 -6.32
C LEU A 110 -6.63 -9.09 -6.33
N VAL A 111 -7.41 -9.14 -5.26
CA VAL A 111 -8.52 -10.07 -5.08
C VAL A 111 -9.73 -9.34 -4.53
N SER A 112 -10.88 -9.96 -4.66
CA SER A 112 -12.13 -9.52 -4.06
C SER A 112 -12.74 -10.68 -3.27
N ASP A 113 -13.35 -10.37 -2.14
CA ASP A 113 -14.33 -11.22 -1.44
C ASP A 113 -15.71 -10.54 -1.37
N GLY A 114 -15.85 -9.33 -1.93
CA GLY A 114 -17.10 -8.59 -1.93
C GLY A 114 -17.48 -7.97 -0.59
N THR A 115 -16.80 -8.33 0.50
CA THR A 115 -17.12 -7.92 1.87
C THR A 115 -16.00 -7.05 2.47
N ASN A 116 -14.78 -7.57 2.56
CA ASN A 116 -13.62 -6.88 3.12
C ASN A 116 -12.80 -6.17 2.04
N ARG A 117 -12.77 -6.70 0.82
CA ARG A 117 -12.16 -6.08 -0.36
C ARG A 117 -13.05 -6.25 -1.57
N ARG A 118 -13.38 -5.13 -2.22
CA ARG A 118 -14.25 -5.09 -3.39
C ARG A 118 -13.88 -3.93 -4.32
N ALA A 119 -13.87 -4.19 -5.62
CA ALA A 119 -13.73 -3.13 -6.62
C ALA A 119 -15.06 -2.43 -6.87
N CYS A 120 -16.05 -3.17 -7.39
CA CYS A 120 -17.31 -2.63 -7.86
C CYS A 120 -18.50 -3.45 -7.35
N THR A 121 -19.65 -2.79 -7.17
CA THR A 121 -20.97 -3.42 -7.00
C THR A 121 -21.73 -3.46 -8.32
N THR A 122 -21.41 -2.57 -9.27
CA THR A 122 -21.93 -2.54 -10.64
C THR A 122 -20.82 -2.77 -11.66
N ALA A 123 -21.19 -3.16 -12.89
CA ALA A 123 -20.20 -3.45 -13.92
C ALA A 123 -19.26 -2.25 -14.17
N ASN A 124 -17.95 -2.47 -14.06
CA ASN A 124 -16.90 -1.47 -14.23
C ASN A 124 -17.07 -0.22 -13.34
N CYS A 125 -17.70 -0.38 -12.17
CA CYS A 125 -17.95 0.68 -11.20
C CYS A 125 -18.78 1.82 -11.82
N GLY A 126 -19.88 1.49 -12.50
CA GLY A 126 -20.72 2.43 -13.24
C GLY A 126 -21.32 3.56 -12.39
N THR A 127 -21.39 3.39 -11.06
CA THR A 127 -21.85 4.43 -10.12
C THR A 127 -20.69 5.16 -9.42
N GLY A 128 -19.45 4.80 -9.73
CA GLY A 128 -18.23 5.52 -9.35
C GLY A 128 -17.37 4.83 -8.28
N THR A 129 -16.36 5.53 -7.77
CA THR A 129 -15.39 5.01 -6.78
C THR A 129 -15.98 4.65 -5.42
N GLY A 130 -17.18 5.16 -5.10
CA GLY A 130 -17.89 4.86 -3.85
C GLY A 130 -18.34 3.40 -3.71
N GLU A 131 -18.27 2.61 -4.78
CA GLU A 131 -18.58 1.18 -4.75
C GLU A 131 -17.50 0.33 -4.07
N SER A 132 -16.27 0.85 -4.05
CA SER A 132 -15.07 0.11 -3.65
C SER A 132 -14.89 0.05 -2.13
N ILE A 133 -14.33 -1.07 -1.66
CA ILE A 133 -13.91 -1.28 -0.27
C ILE A 133 -12.49 -1.80 -0.30
N ASP A 134 -11.58 -1.13 0.43
CA ASP A 134 -10.16 -1.50 0.56
C ASP A 134 -9.48 -1.86 -0.79
N TRP A 135 -9.88 -1.16 -1.85
CA TRP A 135 -9.47 -1.52 -3.20
C TRP A 135 -8.02 -1.13 -3.48
N VAL A 136 -7.29 -2.03 -4.14
CA VAL A 136 -5.84 -1.97 -4.24
C VAL A 136 -5.34 -1.17 -5.46
N LEU A 137 -6.16 -1.03 -6.50
CA LEU A 137 -5.83 -0.22 -7.68
C LEU A 137 -6.28 1.23 -7.47
N LYS A 138 -5.40 2.17 -7.77
CA LYS A 138 -5.64 3.61 -7.63
C LYS A 138 -6.30 4.16 -8.91
N PRO A 139 -7.19 5.16 -8.83
CA PRO A 139 -7.75 5.85 -9.99
C PRO A 139 -6.69 6.53 -10.86
N ASN A 140 -6.91 6.57 -12.18
CA ASN A 140 -6.09 7.28 -13.17
C ASN A 140 -4.59 6.96 -13.07
N LYS A 141 -4.26 5.70 -12.74
CA LYS A 141 -2.90 5.31 -12.41
C LYS A 141 -2.35 4.30 -13.40
N GLN A 142 -1.15 4.62 -13.91
CA GLN A 142 -0.41 3.67 -14.73
C GLN A 142 0.19 2.58 -13.86
N TYR A 143 0.01 1.34 -14.31
CA TYR A 143 0.63 0.16 -13.74
C TYR A 143 1.58 -0.50 -14.73
N VAL A 144 2.74 -0.91 -14.21
CA VAL A 144 3.80 -1.61 -14.93
C VAL A 144 4.11 -2.94 -14.25
N ARG A 145 4.73 -3.88 -14.95
CA ARG A 145 5.25 -5.12 -14.33
C ARG A 145 6.40 -4.81 -13.36
N SER A 146 6.86 -5.83 -12.63
CA SER A 146 7.98 -5.75 -11.69
C SER A 146 9.27 -5.17 -12.27
N ASN A 147 9.50 -5.33 -13.58
CA ASN A 147 10.64 -4.75 -14.29
C ASN A 147 10.62 -3.20 -14.41
N GLY A 148 9.50 -2.57 -14.04
CA GLY A 148 9.35 -1.11 -14.02
C GLY A 148 9.13 -0.45 -15.38
N THR A 149 9.12 -1.19 -16.49
CA THR A 149 9.06 -0.62 -17.85
C THR A 149 7.93 -1.20 -18.71
N THR A 150 7.53 -2.46 -18.49
CA THR A 150 6.44 -3.07 -19.26
C THR A 150 5.09 -2.59 -18.72
N VAL A 151 4.44 -1.70 -19.46
CA VAL A 151 3.11 -1.17 -19.14
C VAL A 151 2.05 -2.25 -19.25
N ILE A 152 1.28 -2.44 -18.18
CA ILE A 152 0.09 -3.30 -18.13
C ILE A 152 -1.12 -2.49 -18.61
N GLY A 153 -1.25 -1.26 -18.11
CA GLY A 153 -2.31 -0.34 -18.52
C GLY A 153 -2.41 0.84 -17.56
N THR A 154 -3.38 1.71 -17.82
CA THR A 154 -3.77 2.80 -16.93
C THR A 154 -5.20 2.56 -16.48
N THR A 155 -5.44 2.64 -15.18
CA THR A 155 -6.79 2.50 -14.62
C THR A 155 -7.66 3.71 -14.97
N THR A 156 -8.97 3.50 -15.01
CA THR A 156 -9.96 4.56 -15.18
C THR A 156 -10.04 5.45 -13.94
N ALA A 157 -10.86 6.50 -14.00
CA ALA A 157 -11.21 7.31 -12.84
C ALA A 157 -11.90 6.51 -11.71
N ASN A 158 -12.39 5.30 -12.00
CA ASN A 158 -12.99 4.41 -11.01
C ASN A 158 -11.98 3.45 -10.36
N GLY A 159 -10.70 3.49 -10.75
CA GLY A 159 -9.67 2.64 -10.15
C GLY A 159 -9.71 1.18 -10.62
N VAL A 160 -10.18 0.93 -11.84
CA VAL A 160 -10.13 -0.40 -12.49
C VAL A 160 -9.56 -0.28 -13.90
N PHE A 161 -9.00 -1.35 -14.48
CA PHE A 161 -8.54 -1.29 -15.88
C PHE A 161 -9.72 -1.42 -16.85
N SER A 162 -9.59 -0.72 -17.98
CA SER A 162 -10.35 -1.06 -19.19
C SER A 162 -9.64 -2.19 -19.94
N PHE A 163 -10.42 -3.03 -20.60
CA PHE A 163 -9.88 -4.08 -21.48
C PHE A 163 -9.92 -3.64 -22.96
N PRO A 164 -8.94 -4.05 -23.78
CA PRO A 164 -7.81 -4.90 -23.41
C PRO A 164 -6.70 -4.15 -22.64
N LEU A 165 -5.98 -4.87 -21.79
CA LEU A 165 -4.71 -4.44 -21.21
C LEU A 165 -3.65 -4.31 -22.32
N THR A 166 -2.65 -3.46 -22.10
CA THR A 166 -1.49 -3.37 -23.00
C THR A 166 -0.62 -4.63 -22.91
N ASN A 167 -0.48 -5.18 -21.70
CA ASN A 167 0.19 -6.44 -21.43
C ASN A 167 -0.51 -7.13 -20.24
N GLY A 168 -0.50 -8.48 -20.19
CA GLY A 168 -0.97 -9.21 -19.02
C GLY A 168 -0.14 -8.91 -17.76
N PHE A 169 -0.64 -9.29 -16.59
CA PHE A 169 0.00 -9.00 -15.30
C PHE A 169 1.42 -9.58 -15.16
N GLN A 170 1.69 -10.73 -15.79
CA GLN A 170 3.01 -11.36 -15.80
C GLN A 170 3.21 -12.05 -17.16
N ALA A 171 4.44 -12.07 -17.69
CA ALA A 171 4.72 -12.78 -18.93
C ALA A 171 4.65 -14.30 -18.77
N THR A 172 5.20 -14.82 -17.66
CA THR A 172 5.25 -16.25 -17.35
C THR A 172 5.19 -16.44 -15.84
N ILE A 173 4.52 -17.50 -15.41
CA ILE A 173 4.55 -18.02 -14.04
C ILE A 173 4.75 -19.54 -14.11
N ASN A 174 5.31 -20.14 -13.05
CA ASN A 174 5.57 -21.58 -13.02
C ASN A 174 4.50 -22.34 -12.21
N GLY A 175 4.11 -23.52 -12.70
CA GLY A 175 3.27 -24.51 -12.02
C GLY A 175 1.76 -24.39 -12.25
N THR A 176 1.25 -23.23 -12.67
CA THR A 176 -0.18 -23.00 -12.98
C THR A 176 -0.30 -21.70 -13.78
N ASN A 177 -1.28 -21.59 -14.68
CA ASN A 177 -1.57 -20.32 -15.38
C ASN A 177 -2.64 -19.48 -14.65
N GLY A 178 -3.26 -20.04 -13.61
CA GLY A 178 -4.36 -19.41 -12.89
C GLY A 178 -3.90 -18.41 -11.84
N ILE A 179 -4.61 -17.31 -11.74
CA ILE A 179 -4.54 -16.35 -10.63
C ILE A 179 -5.89 -16.27 -9.92
N TRP A 180 -5.89 -16.37 -8.59
CA TRP A 180 -7.10 -16.11 -7.82
C TRP A 180 -7.47 -14.63 -7.91
N THR A 181 -8.75 -14.36 -8.13
CA THR A 181 -9.27 -12.99 -8.23
C THR A 181 -10.53 -12.78 -7.40
N GLY A 182 -11.44 -13.78 -7.32
CA GLY A 182 -12.76 -13.58 -6.73
C GLY A 182 -13.59 -12.52 -7.45
N LEU A 183 -13.29 -12.27 -8.73
CA LEU A 183 -13.96 -11.27 -9.56
C LEU A 183 -14.76 -11.95 -10.69
N ASN A 184 -15.77 -11.23 -11.17
CA ASN A 184 -16.36 -11.45 -12.48
C ASN A 184 -15.55 -10.69 -13.55
N THR A 185 -15.87 -10.90 -14.83
CA THR A 185 -15.18 -10.29 -15.98
C THR A 185 -15.40 -8.76 -16.14
N ASN A 186 -16.12 -8.14 -15.21
CA ASN A 186 -16.47 -6.72 -15.21
C ASN A 186 -16.19 -6.02 -13.88
N TRP A 187 -15.21 -6.54 -13.11
CA TRP A 187 -14.76 -6.01 -11.82
C TRP A 187 -15.77 -6.09 -10.66
N THR A 188 -16.97 -6.64 -10.85
CA THR A 188 -17.83 -6.98 -9.71
C THR A 188 -17.31 -8.22 -8.99
N SER A 189 -17.59 -8.31 -7.69
CA SER A 189 -17.23 -9.48 -6.89
C SER A 189 -17.99 -10.72 -7.37
N SER A 190 -17.27 -11.84 -7.46
CA SER A 190 -17.88 -13.16 -7.60
C SER A 190 -18.44 -13.62 -6.26
N ALA A 191 -19.47 -14.48 -6.28
CA ALA A 191 -19.89 -15.23 -5.09
C ALA A 191 -18.98 -16.44 -4.81
N SER A 192 -18.01 -16.70 -5.67
CA SER A 192 -16.99 -17.75 -5.54
C SER A 192 -15.66 -17.13 -5.17
N ASP A 193 -15.31 -17.19 -3.89
CA ASP A 193 -14.12 -16.57 -3.28
C ASP A 193 -13.53 -17.42 -2.14
N CYS A 194 -13.84 -18.72 -2.11
CA CYS A 194 -13.40 -19.62 -1.03
C CYS A 194 -13.82 -19.18 0.38
N THR A 195 -15.05 -18.64 0.50
CA THR A 195 -15.61 -18.13 1.75
C THR A 195 -14.71 -17.03 2.29
N ASP A 196 -14.65 -15.92 1.56
CA ASP A 196 -13.79 -14.77 1.87
C ASP A 196 -12.30 -15.14 2.04
N TRP A 197 -11.82 -16.10 1.23
CA TRP A 197 -10.44 -16.61 1.27
C TRP A 197 -10.03 -17.22 2.61
N SER A 198 -11.00 -17.74 3.38
CA SER A 198 -10.77 -18.28 4.72
C SER A 198 -10.57 -19.78 4.76
N THR A 199 -10.76 -20.51 3.64
CA THR A 199 -10.66 -21.97 3.63
C THR A 199 -10.26 -22.56 2.28
N THR A 200 -9.52 -23.66 2.33
CA THR A 200 -9.14 -24.49 1.17
C THR A 200 -10.17 -25.58 0.84
N ILE A 201 -11.21 -25.72 1.67
CA ILE A 201 -12.21 -26.82 1.60
C ILE A 201 -13.62 -26.26 1.30
N ALA A 202 -13.75 -24.95 1.03
CA ALA A 202 -15.00 -24.35 0.55
C ALA A 202 -15.35 -24.81 -0.88
N THR A 203 -16.35 -24.15 -1.47
CA THR A 203 -16.79 -24.32 -2.86
C THR A 203 -15.67 -23.93 -3.83
N ASN A 204 -15.92 -22.94 -4.69
CA ASN A 204 -14.97 -22.54 -5.71
C ASN A 204 -14.54 -21.10 -5.46
N ALA A 205 -13.42 -20.72 -6.06
CA ALA A 205 -13.07 -19.33 -6.29
C ALA A 205 -13.06 -19.01 -7.79
N SER A 206 -13.44 -17.78 -8.13
CA SER A 206 -13.18 -17.25 -9.47
C SER A 206 -11.69 -17.01 -9.67
N PHE A 207 -11.20 -17.38 -10.85
CA PHE A 207 -9.80 -17.21 -11.23
C PHE A 207 -9.67 -16.68 -12.65
N GLY A 208 -8.65 -15.86 -12.88
CA GLY A 208 -8.25 -15.35 -14.19
C GLY A 208 -6.94 -15.98 -14.67
N VAL A 209 -6.45 -15.48 -15.79
CA VAL A 209 -5.21 -15.93 -16.43
C VAL A 209 -4.19 -14.78 -16.45
N HIS A 210 -2.95 -15.03 -16.01
CA HIS A 210 -1.99 -13.97 -15.72
C HIS A 210 -1.43 -13.22 -16.95
N ASP A 211 -1.37 -13.85 -18.12
CA ASP A 211 -0.80 -13.31 -19.36
C ASP A 211 -1.86 -12.84 -20.35
N ASP A 212 -3.13 -13.10 -20.06
CA ASP A 212 -4.25 -12.63 -20.88
C ASP A 212 -4.43 -11.11 -20.76
N THR A 213 -4.81 -10.47 -21.86
CA THR A 213 -5.04 -9.03 -21.93
C THR A 213 -6.50 -8.65 -22.03
N SER A 214 -7.40 -9.62 -22.22
CA SER A 214 -8.84 -9.42 -22.17
C SER A 214 -9.36 -9.52 -20.73
N ASN A 215 -10.69 -9.49 -20.56
CA ASN A 215 -11.31 -9.68 -19.26
C ASN A 215 -11.12 -11.09 -18.66
N ALA A 216 -10.58 -12.04 -19.44
CA ALA A 216 -10.11 -13.33 -18.94
C ALA A 216 -8.96 -13.20 -17.92
N ALA A 217 -8.27 -12.05 -17.89
CA ALA A 217 -7.34 -11.72 -16.80
C ALA A 217 -8.04 -11.62 -15.43
N LEU A 218 -9.35 -11.39 -15.40
CA LEU A 218 -10.16 -11.37 -14.16
C LEU A 218 -10.81 -12.72 -13.90
N SER A 219 -11.44 -13.32 -14.90
CA SER A 219 -12.21 -14.54 -14.71
C SER A 219 -12.36 -15.33 -16.01
N VAL A 220 -12.03 -16.62 -15.95
CA VAL A 220 -12.36 -17.62 -16.99
C VAL A 220 -13.28 -18.71 -16.46
N GLY A 221 -13.80 -18.54 -15.25
CA GLY A 221 -14.63 -19.52 -14.56
C GLY A 221 -14.26 -19.64 -13.09
N THR A 222 -14.60 -20.79 -12.51
CA THR A 222 -14.33 -21.08 -11.10
C THR A 222 -13.57 -22.40 -10.95
N ALA A 223 -12.75 -22.51 -9.92
CA ALA A 223 -11.99 -23.70 -9.58
C ALA A 223 -12.07 -23.97 -8.08
N GLY A 224 -11.95 -25.23 -7.67
CA GLY A 224 -12.00 -25.63 -6.27
C GLY A 224 -10.88 -24.97 -5.45
N CYS A 225 -11.18 -24.61 -4.22
CA CYS A 225 -10.28 -23.85 -3.34
C CYS A 225 -8.96 -24.55 -2.98
N SER A 226 -8.88 -25.87 -3.18
CA SER A 226 -7.66 -26.66 -3.01
C SER A 226 -6.72 -26.60 -4.22
N ASN A 227 -7.16 -26.04 -5.36
CA ASN A 227 -6.34 -25.93 -6.56
C ASN A 227 -5.22 -24.91 -6.40
N ALA A 228 -4.10 -25.17 -7.08
CA ALA A 228 -2.99 -24.25 -7.14
C ALA A 228 -3.29 -23.08 -8.08
N ALA A 229 -3.30 -21.86 -7.54
CA ALA A 229 -3.26 -20.62 -8.29
C ALA A 229 -2.29 -19.63 -7.63
N LYS A 230 -1.82 -18.66 -8.41
CA LYS A 230 -1.05 -17.51 -7.91
C LYS A 230 -1.98 -16.39 -7.48
N VAL A 231 -1.41 -15.29 -6.99
CA VAL A 231 -2.14 -14.05 -6.79
C VAL A 231 -1.35 -12.90 -7.42
N VAL A 232 -2.05 -11.90 -7.94
CA VAL A 232 -1.43 -10.66 -8.43
C VAL A 232 -1.31 -9.70 -7.26
N CYS A 233 -0.14 -9.07 -7.12
CA CYS A 233 0.23 -8.20 -6.03
C CYS A 233 0.44 -6.77 -6.54
N VAL A 234 -0.16 -5.81 -5.84
CA VAL A 234 -0.27 -4.41 -6.23
C VAL A 234 0.47 -3.51 -5.25
N GLU A 235 1.41 -2.71 -5.75
CA GLU A 235 2.09 -1.68 -4.96
C GLU A 235 1.10 -0.63 -4.44
N GLN A 236 1.28 -0.18 -3.19
CA GLN A 236 0.38 0.75 -2.50
C GLN A 236 0.93 2.18 -2.40
#